data_AF-A0A838DH58-F1
#
_entry.id   AF-A0A838DH58-F1
#
_cell.length_a   1.000
_cell.length_b   1.000
_cell.length_c   1.000
_cell.angle_alpha   90.00
_cell.angle_beta   90.00
_cell.angle_gamma   90.00
#
_symmetry.space_group_name_H-M   'P 1'
#
loop_
_entity.id
_entity.type
_entity.pdbx_description
1 polymer ?
#
loop_
_entity_poly.entity_id
_entity_poly.type
_entity_poly.pdbx_seq_one_letter_code
_entity_poly.pdbx_strand_id
1 'polypeptide(L)'
;MQQVTYAVRDGHAEWAGRSLHDWVPDLVSTIIDAFDPAKIVLFGSVADGTDGPDSDIDLLIVLDAAPHDDRRRLMVELRRVTRAITAPHDLLVTSLDDFERNGASPGTTEFEPAQHGVVVHERSAA
;
A
#
# COMPACT_ATOMS: atom_id res chain seq x y z
N MET A 1 6.63 -6.72 24.27
CA MET A 1 6.15 -5.62 23.40
C MET A 1 7.33 -4.70 23.18
N GLN A 2 7.86 -4.61 21.96
CA GLN A 2 8.88 -3.59 21.66
C GLN A 2 8.17 -2.24 21.61
N GLN A 3 8.68 -1.23 22.32
CA GLN A 3 8.20 0.14 22.17
C GLN A 3 8.59 0.59 20.77
N VAL A 4 7.62 0.66 19.86
CA VAL A 4 7.82 1.32 18.58
C VAL A 4 8.02 2.81 18.90
N THR A 5 9.22 3.32 18.61
CA THR A 5 9.56 4.71 18.87
C THR A 5 9.04 5.54 17.71
N TYR A 6 8.12 6.44 18.01
CA TYR A 6 7.56 7.41 17.06
C TYR A 6 8.05 8.82 17.43
N ALA A 7 8.38 9.62 16.43
CA ALA A 7 8.75 11.03 16.58
C ALA A 7 8.12 11.86 15.47
N VAL A 8 7.95 13.16 15.71
CA VAL A 8 7.55 14.12 14.67
C VAL A 8 8.75 14.99 14.34
N ARG A 9 9.12 15.09 13.06
CA ARG A 9 10.17 15.98 12.57
C ARG A 9 9.69 16.74 11.35
N ASP A 10 9.84 18.06 11.39
CA ASP A 10 9.44 18.96 10.30
C ASP A 10 7.99 18.77 9.82
N GLY A 11 7.09 18.36 10.74
CA GLY A 11 5.68 18.08 10.43
C GLY A 11 5.39 16.65 9.97
N HIS A 12 6.41 15.82 9.77
CA HIS A 12 6.28 14.43 9.33
C HIS A 12 6.44 13.43 10.46
N ALA A 13 5.75 12.30 10.30
CA ALA A 13 5.84 11.12 11.12
C ALA A 13 7.14 10.33 10.87
N GLU A 14 7.96 10.13 11.90
CA GLU A 14 9.09 9.20 11.86
C GLU A 14 8.83 7.95 12.70
N TRP A 15 8.99 6.78 12.07
CA TRP A 15 8.83 5.47 12.69
C TRP A 15 10.18 4.76 12.69
N ALA A 16 10.71 4.49 13.88
CA ALA A 16 12.09 3.99 14.07
C ALA A 16 13.16 4.87 13.37
N GLY A 17 12.95 6.19 13.35
CA GLY A 17 13.88 7.16 12.77
C GLY A 17 13.86 7.29 11.25
N ARG A 18 12.82 6.77 10.59
CA ARG A 18 12.58 6.84 9.14
C ARG A 18 11.23 7.46 8.87
N SER A 19 11.10 8.26 7.80
CA SER A 19 9.80 8.77 7.35
C SER A 19 8.91 7.64 6.82
N LEU A 20 7.61 7.88 6.66
CA LEU A 20 6.71 6.91 6.03
C LEU A 20 7.16 6.56 4.60
N HIS A 21 7.57 7.57 3.83
CA HIS A 21 8.07 7.36 2.47
C HIS A 21 9.30 6.43 2.44
N ASP A 22 10.21 6.55 3.42
CA ASP A 22 11.39 5.67 3.51
C ASP A 22 11.03 4.20 3.76
N TRP A 23 9.85 3.91 4.31
CA TRP A 23 9.38 2.54 4.58
C TRP A 23 8.72 1.87 3.39
N VAL A 24 8.31 2.63 2.36
CA VAL A 24 7.62 2.11 1.16
C VAL A 24 8.41 0.96 0.49
N PRO A 25 9.74 1.06 0.25
CA PRO A 25 10.48 -0.02 -0.40
C PRO A 25 10.46 -1.34 0.37
N ASP A 26 10.54 -1.30 1.71
CA ASP A 26 10.53 -2.52 2.54
C ASP A 26 9.15 -3.17 2.54
N LEU A 27 8.09 -2.35 2.58
CA LEU A 27 6.72 -2.80 2.51
C LEU A 27 6.43 -3.44 1.13
N VAL A 28 6.83 -2.77 0.06
CA VAL A 28 6.71 -3.26 -1.33
C VAL A 28 7.46 -4.57 -1.51
N SER A 29 8.72 -4.67 -1.09
CA SER A 29 9.51 -5.91 -1.16
C SER A 29 8.82 -7.06 -0.42
N THR A 30 8.33 -6.81 0.79
CA THR A 30 7.63 -7.84 1.59
C THR A 30 6.38 -8.37 0.87
N ILE A 31 5.65 -7.49 0.18
CA ILE A 31 4.43 -7.87 -0.55
C ILE A 31 4.79 -8.62 -1.83
N ILE A 32 5.81 -8.18 -2.57
CA ILE A 32 6.31 -8.87 -3.77
C ILE A 32 6.68 -10.31 -3.44
N ASP A 33 7.49 -10.51 -2.39
CA ASP A 33 7.97 -11.85 -2.00
C ASP A 33 6.83 -12.79 -1.60
N ALA A 34 5.74 -12.26 -1.04
CA ALA A 34 4.63 -13.05 -0.51
C ALA A 34 3.51 -13.31 -1.53
N PHE A 35 3.25 -12.38 -2.46
CA PHE A 35 2.08 -12.41 -3.32
C PHE A 35 2.37 -12.33 -4.81
N ASP A 36 3.58 -11.94 -5.23
CA ASP A 36 3.94 -11.66 -6.63
C ASP A 36 2.83 -10.87 -7.36
N PRO A 37 2.54 -9.64 -6.94
CA PRO A 37 1.45 -8.87 -7.52
C PRO A 37 1.79 -8.41 -8.94
N ALA A 38 0.74 -8.27 -9.76
CA ALA A 38 0.87 -7.68 -11.09
C ALA A 38 1.31 -6.21 -10.98
N LYS A 39 0.78 -5.47 -10.00
CA LYS A 39 1.08 -4.05 -9.77
C LYS A 39 0.87 -3.68 -8.31
N ILE A 40 1.68 -2.74 -7.81
CA ILE A 40 1.46 -2.07 -6.53
C ILE A 40 1.44 -0.57 -6.78
N VAL A 41 0.38 0.08 -6.30
CA VAL A 41 0.20 1.52 -6.41
C VAL A 41 0.22 2.13 -5.02
N LEU A 42 1.14 3.08 -4.79
CA LEU A 42 1.16 3.94 -3.62
C LEU A 42 0.22 5.10 -3.86
N PHE A 43 -0.64 5.42 -2.89
CA PHE A 43 -1.60 6.52 -3.01
C PHE A 43 -1.73 7.30 -1.72
N GLY A 44 -2.66 8.26 -1.68
CA GLY A 44 -2.89 9.07 -0.49
C GLY A 44 -1.72 10.01 -0.13
N SER A 45 -1.66 10.39 1.15
CA SER A 45 -0.81 11.50 1.59
C SER A 45 0.69 11.27 1.37
N VAL A 46 1.16 10.02 1.45
CA VAL A 46 2.57 9.67 1.20
C VAL A 46 2.92 9.77 -0.29
N ALA A 47 1.99 9.44 -1.19
CA ALA A 47 2.19 9.62 -2.63
C ALA A 47 2.31 11.11 -3.01
N ASP A 48 1.50 11.96 -2.37
CA ASP A 48 1.46 13.40 -2.62
C ASP A 48 2.55 14.19 -1.87
N GLY A 49 3.31 13.54 -0.97
CA GLY A 49 4.31 14.19 -0.11
C GLY A 49 3.71 15.16 0.91
N THR A 50 2.44 14.97 1.27
CA THR A 50 1.70 15.78 2.23
C THR A 50 1.42 15.03 3.53
N ASP A 51 2.10 13.90 3.74
CA ASP A 51 1.97 13.08 4.94
C ASP A 51 2.31 13.88 6.21
N GLY A 52 1.54 13.63 7.26
CA GLY A 52 1.67 14.28 8.55
C GLY A 52 1.82 13.28 9.69
N PRO A 53 1.71 13.75 10.94
CA PRO A 53 1.94 12.90 12.10
C PRO A 53 0.97 11.70 12.21
N ASP A 54 -0.25 11.88 11.73
CA ASP A 54 -1.33 10.89 11.79
C ASP A 54 -1.50 10.10 10.48
N SER A 55 -0.60 10.28 9.51
CA SER A 55 -0.62 9.58 8.22
C SER A 55 -0.15 8.13 8.33
N ASP A 56 -0.59 7.34 7.36
CA ASP A 56 -0.15 5.97 7.08
C ASP A 56 0.27 5.81 5.61
N ILE A 57 0.89 4.67 5.31
CA ILE A 57 1.24 4.28 3.94
C ILE A 57 0.06 3.53 3.33
N ASP A 58 -0.58 4.13 2.33
CA ASP A 58 -1.70 3.52 1.60
C ASP A 58 -1.20 2.81 0.33
N LEU A 59 -1.41 1.49 0.24
CA LEU A 59 -1.09 0.72 -0.96
C LEU A 59 -2.31 -0.01 -1.53
N LEU A 60 -2.49 0.08 -2.84
CA LEU A 60 -3.40 -0.77 -3.60
C LEU A 60 -2.60 -1.88 -4.27
N ILE A 61 -2.88 -3.12 -3.88
CA ILE A 61 -2.22 -4.33 -4.38
C ILE A 61 -3.10 -4.93 -5.47
N VAL A 62 -2.60 -4.91 -6.71
CA VAL A 62 -3.29 -5.44 -7.89
C VAL A 62 -2.76 -6.83 -8.18
N LEU A 63 -3.60 -7.83 -7.99
CA LEU A 63 -3.31 -9.24 -8.29
C LEU A 63 -3.91 -9.63 -9.64
N ASP A 64 -3.46 -10.74 -10.23
CA ASP A 64 -4.08 -11.26 -11.46
C ASP A 64 -5.56 -11.61 -11.24
N ALA A 65 -5.88 -12.13 -10.05
CA ALA A 65 -7.24 -12.41 -9.63
C ALA A 65 -7.41 -12.11 -8.13
N ALA A 66 -8.52 -11.45 -7.79
CA ALA A 66 -8.93 -11.18 -6.41
C ALA A 66 -10.45 -11.30 -6.29
N PRO A 67 -11.00 -12.54 -6.27
CA PRO A 67 -12.44 -12.77 -6.14
C PRO A 67 -13.02 -12.08 -4.91
N HIS A 68 -14.25 -11.57 -5.02
CA HIS A 68 -14.86 -10.73 -3.97
C HIS A 68 -14.96 -11.44 -2.60
N ASP A 69 -15.27 -12.74 -2.60
CA ASP A 69 -15.31 -13.60 -1.40
C ASP A 69 -13.92 -13.84 -0.79
N ASP A 70 -12.87 -13.70 -1.58
CA ASP A 70 -11.48 -13.92 -1.19
C ASP A 70 -10.75 -12.65 -0.75
N ARG A 71 -11.17 -11.46 -1.21
CA ARG A 71 -10.53 -10.17 -0.89
C ARG A 71 -10.29 -9.97 0.60
N ARG A 72 -11.28 -10.31 1.44
CA ARG A 72 -11.13 -10.20 2.91
C ARG A 72 -10.01 -11.10 3.45
N ARG A 73 -9.89 -12.33 2.94
CA ARG A 73 -8.82 -13.25 3.34
C ARG A 73 -7.46 -12.71 2.88
N LEU A 74 -7.36 -12.24 1.64
CA LEU A 74 -6.13 -11.64 1.10
C LEU A 74 -5.66 -10.43 1.92
N MET A 75 -6.57 -9.54 2.31
CA MET A 75 -6.24 -8.41 3.21
C MET A 75 -5.74 -8.87 4.59
N VAL A 76 -6.31 -9.94 5.15
CA VAL A 76 -5.84 -10.53 6.42
C VAL A 76 -4.43 -11.12 6.26
N GLU A 77 -4.16 -11.81 5.15
CA GLU A 77 -2.85 -12.38 4.86
C GLU A 77 -1.79 -11.29 4.62
N LEU A 78 -2.13 -10.23 3.88
CA LEU A 78 -1.28 -9.05 3.72
C LEU A 78 -0.89 -8.45 5.06
N ARG A 79 -1.88 -8.14 5.92
CA ARG A 79 -1.61 -7.62 7.28
C ARG A 79 -0.74 -8.57 8.12
N ARG A 80 -0.83 -9.88 7.86
CA ARG A 80 -0.01 -10.87 8.57
C ARG A 80 1.44 -10.85 8.10
N VAL A 81 1.69 -10.81 6.79
CA VAL A 81 3.07 -10.80 6.25
C VAL A 81 3.77 -9.47 6.51
N THR A 82 3.04 -8.36 6.53
CA THR A 82 3.60 -7.02 6.80
C THR A 82 3.67 -6.67 8.28
N ARG A 83 3.31 -7.59 9.20
CA ARG A 83 3.29 -7.35 10.66
C ARG A 83 4.65 -6.91 11.25
N ALA A 84 5.75 -7.22 10.58
CA ALA A 84 7.09 -6.81 11.01
C ALA A 84 7.42 -5.35 10.65
N ILE A 85 6.67 -4.74 9.72
CA ILE A 85 6.81 -3.34 9.34
C ILE A 85 6.23 -2.48 10.46
N THR A 86 7.07 -1.62 11.04
CA THR A 86 6.67 -0.79 12.19
C THR A 86 5.94 0.47 11.80
N ALA A 87 6.09 0.93 10.56
CA ALA A 87 5.35 2.07 10.05
C ALA A 87 3.87 1.72 9.83
N PRO A 88 2.94 2.63 10.14
CA PRO A 88 1.52 2.45 9.90
C PRO A 88 1.26 2.36 8.40
N HIS A 89 0.39 1.43 8.01
CA HIS A 89 0.06 1.20 6.61
C HIS A 89 -1.35 0.60 6.48
N ASP A 90 -2.07 1.02 5.44
CA ASP A 90 -3.31 0.38 5.00
C ASP A 90 -3.13 -0.27 3.64
N LEU A 91 -3.70 -1.47 3.49
CA LEU A 91 -3.50 -2.32 2.34
C LEU A 91 -4.85 -2.72 1.77
N LEU A 92 -5.10 -2.29 0.53
CA LEU A 92 -6.27 -2.66 -0.25
C LEU A 92 -5.87 -3.65 -1.33
N VAL A 93 -6.80 -4.53 -1.71
CA VAL A 93 -6.57 -5.55 -2.75
C VAL A 93 -7.62 -5.42 -3.83
N THR A 94 -7.18 -5.48 -5.08
CA THR A 94 -8.04 -5.58 -6.24
C THR A 94 -7.47 -6.55 -7.27
N SER A 95 -8.27 -6.90 -8.28
CA SER A 95 -7.80 -7.66 -9.44
C SER A 95 -7.37 -6.72 -10.56
N LEU A 96 -6.56 -7.22 -11.50
CA LEU A 96 -6.19 -6.46 -12.68
C LEU A 96 -7.41 -6.01 -13.49
N ASP A 97 -8.38 -6.91 -13.70
CA ASP A 97 -9.64 -6.60 -14.41
C ASP A 97 -10.45 -5.53 -13.68
N ASP A 98 -10.57 -5.63 -12.36
CA ASP A 98 -11.29 -4.64 -11.56
C ASP A 98 -10.58 -3.28 -11.57
N PHE A 99 -9.25 -3.27 -11.52
CA PHE A 99 -8.44 -2.05 -11.61
C PHE A 99 -8.64 -1.34 -12.94
N GLU A 100 -8.55 -2.06 -14.05
CA GLU A 100 -8.75 -1.52 -15.39
C GLU A 100 -10.18 -1.01 -15.60
N ARG A 101 -11.18 -1.75 -15.12
CA ARG A 101 -12.59 -1.42 -15.30
C ARG A 101 -13.06 -0.26 -14.41
N ASN A 102 -12.60 -0.22 -13.16
CA ASN A 102 -13.10 0.71 -12.15
C ASN A 102 -12.22 1.96 -11.98
N GLY A 103 -10.97 1.98 -12.46
CA GLY A 103 -10.02 3.08 -12.22
C GLY A 103 -10.48 4.47 -12.69
N ALA A 104 -11.46 4.55 -13.59
CA ALA A 104 -12.08 5.81 -14.03
C ALA A 104 -13.45 6.10 -13.41
N SER A 105 -13.93 5.26 -12.48
CA SER A 105 -15.27 5.33 -11.88
C SER A 105 -15.21 5.88 -10.44
N PRO A 106 -15.63 7.14 -10.19
CA PRO A 106 -15.64 7.71 -8.85
C PRO A 106 -16.44 6.87 -7.84
N GLY A 107 -15.94 6.80 -6.61
CA GLY A 107 -16.58 6.03 -5.52
C GLY A 107 -16.20 4.54 -5.50
N THR A 108 -15.28 4.11 -6.37
CA THR A 108 -14.67 2.77 -6.30
C THR A 108 -13.34 2.82 -5.56
N THR A 109 -12.91 1.68 -5.03
CA THR A 109 -11.60 1.53 -4.36
C THR A 109 -10.44 1.83 -5.32
N GLU A 110 -10.62 1.53 -6.59
CA GLU A 110 -9.56 1.65 -7.60
C GLU A 110 -9.42 3.09 -8.13
N PHE A 111 -10.42 3.95 -7.96
CA PHE A 111 -10.44 5.28 -8.55
C PHE A 111 -9.29 6.17 -8.07
N GLU A 112 -9.16 6.40 -6.77
CA GLU A 112 -8.14 7.31 -6.27
C GLU A 112 -6.71 6.81 -6.60
N PRO A 113 -6.36 5.52 -6.41
CA PRO A 113 -5.05 5.02 -6.76
C PRO A 113 -4.78 5.08 -8.26
N ALA A 114 -5.79 4.86 -9.11
CA ALA A 114 -5.64 4.93 -10.56
C ALA A 114 -5.46 6.36 -11.08
N GLN A 115 -6.06 7.36 -10.42
CA GLN A 115 -6.00 8.76 -10.87
C GLN A 115 -4.79 9.53 -10.31
N HIS A 116 -4.42 9.27 -9.05
CA HIS A 116 -3.42 10.06 -8.33
C HIS A 116 -2.26 9.22 -7.78
N GLY A 117 -2.38 7.89 -7.80
CA GLY A 117 -1.37 7.01 -7.27
C GLY A 117 -0.10 6.94 -8.12
N VAL A 118 0.99 6.59 -7.45
CA VAL A 118 2.31 6.32 -8.03
C VAL A 118 2.52 4.82 -8.11
N VAL A 119 2.79 4.31 -9.32
CA VAL A 119 3.15 2.89 -9.49
C VAL A 119 4.55 2.66 -8.91
N VAL A 120 4.63 1.90 -7.82
CA VAL A 120 5.88 1.58 -7.12
C VAL A 120 6.41 0.19 -7.46
N HIS A 121 5.56 -0.67 -8.03
CA HIS A 121 5.95 -1.95 -8.61
C HIS A 121 5.01 -2.31 -9.76
N GLU A 122 5.57 -2.85 -10.84
CA GLU A 122 4.82 -3.44 -11.94
C GLU A 122 5.59 -4.66 -12.44
N ARG A 123 4.95 -5.83 -12.42
CA ARG A 123 5.55 -7.06 -12.91
C ARG A 123 5.63 -6.99 -14.42
N SER A 124 6.83 -7.11 -14.96
CA SER A 124 7.02 -7.17 -16.41
C SER A 124 6.35 -8.42 -16.98
N ALA A 125 5.57 -8.27 -18.04
CA ALA A 125 5.06 -9.41 -18.81
C ALA A 125 6.27 -10.16 -19.41
N ALA A 126 6.40 -11.44 -19.08
CA ALA A 126 7.38 -12.35 -19.67
C ALA A 126 6.98 -12.77 -21.09
#